data_AF-A0A8J8DZI6-F1
#
_entry.id   AF-A0A8J8DZI6-F1
#
_cell.length_a   1.000
_cell.length_b   1.000
_cell.length_c   1.000
_cell.angle_alpha   90.00
_cell.angle_beta   90.00
_cell.angle_gamma   90.00
#
_symmetry.space_group_name_H-M   'P 1'
#
loop_
_entity.id
_entity.type
_entity.pdbx_description
1 polymer ?
#
loop_
_entity_poly.entity_id
_entity_poly.type
_entity_poly.pdbx_seq_one_letter_code
_entity_poly.pdbx_strand_id
1 'polypeptide(L)' 'MLAKVDSKGRLYLPKELRKGLPREVYLVRVEEGILIIPKPEDPLKELEELGKDLPDTSIEELRKEILKEAERLAGE' A
#
# COMPACT_ATOMS: atom_id res chain seq x y z
N MET A 1 18.84 -7.13 -2.25
CA MET A 1 19.60 -6.26 -3.17
C MET A 1 20.17 -5.11 -2.36
N LEU A 2 21.47 -4.80 -2.48
CA LEU A 2 22.09 -3.69 -1.74
C LEU A 2 22.10 -2.44 -2.61
N ALA A 3 21.51 -1.35 -2.12
CA ALA A 3 21.50 -0.05 -2.78
C ALA A 3 22.27 0.96 -1.93
N LYS A 4 23.01 1.85 -2.59
CA LYS A 4 23.79 2.89 -1.91
C LYS A 4 22.96 4.17 -1.80
N VAL A 5 23.03 4.79 -0.64
CA VAL A 5 22.54 6.15 -0.41
C VAL A 5 23.73 7.08 -0.59
N ASP A 6 23.57 8.12 -1.40
CA ASP A 6 24.65 9.09 -1.60
C ASP A 6 24.76 10.11 -0.45
N SER A 7 25.76 10.99 -0.53
CA SER A 7 26.03 12.00 0.50
C SER A 7 24.88 13.01 0.72
N LYS A 8 23.91 13.07 -0.21
CA LYS A 8 22.73 13.92 -0.10
C LYS A 8 21.49 13.15 0.37
N GLY A 9 21.63 11.88 0.76
CA GLY A 9 20.51 11.06 1.20
C GLY A 9 19.67 10.48 0.05
N ARG A 10 20.14 10.55 -1.21
CA ARG A 10 19.38 10.04 -2.35
C ARG A 10 19.61 8.54 -2.50
N LEU A 11 18.52 7.78 -2.59
CA LEU A 11 18.54 6.36 -2.90
C LEU A 11 18.38 6.15 -4.41
N TYR A 12 19.36 5.52 -5.04
CA TYR A 12 19.23 5.13 -6.45
C TYR A 12 18.42 3.84 -6.56
N LEU A 13 17.29 3.89 -7.26
CA LEU A 13 16.48 2.72 -7.58
C LEU A 13 16.97 2.06 -8.88
N PRO A 14 17.40 0.79 -8.85
CA PRO A 14 17.75 0.02 -10.03
C PRO A 14 16.63 -0.03 -11.06
N LYS A 15 16.98 -0.22 -12.34
CA LYS A 15 16.04 -0.15 -13.47
C LYS A 15 14.83 -1.07 -13.29
N GLU A 16 15.05 -2.26 -12.75
CA GLU A 16 14.01 -3.26 -12.47
C GLU A 16 12.97 -2.73 -11.48
N LEU A 17 13.41 -2.09 -10.39
CA LEU A 17 12.52 -1.50 -9.39
C LEU A 17 11.84 -0.22 -9.87
N ARG A 18 12.41 0.49 -10.85
CA ARG A 18 11.78 1.67 -11.46
C ARG A 18 10.63 1.31 -12.41
N LYS A 19 10.57 0.07 -12.89
CA LYS A 19 9.53 -0.33 -13.84
C LYS A 19 8.18 -0.35 -13.13
N GLY A 20 7.25 0.50 -13.58
CA GLY A 20 5.93 0.64 -12.97
C GLY A 20 5.85 1.63 -11.81
N LEU A 21 6.97 2.28 -11.42
CA LEU A 21 6.92 3.38 -10.46
C LEU A 21 6.54 4.70 -11.16
N PRO A 22 5.57 5.45 -10.60
CA PRO A 22 5.29 6.81 -11.04
C PRO A 22 6.44 7.75 -10.67
N ARG A 23 6.38 9.00 -11.17
CA ARG A 23 7.42 10.01 -10.88
C ARG A 23 7.46 10.44 -9.43
N GLU A 24 6.33 10.29 -8.73
CA GLU A 24 6.16 10.65 -7.33
C GLU A 24 5.82 9.41 -6.51
N VAL A 25 6.35 9.32 -5.30
CA VAL A 25 6.11 8.20 -4.38
C VAL A 25 5.92 8.75 -2.98
N TYR A 26 5.18 8.03 -2.16
CA TYR A 26 5.13 8.27 -0.73
C TYR A 26 6.25 7.48 -0.04
N LEU A 27 6.91 8.13 0.92
CA LEU A 27 7.87 7.50 1.82
C LEU A 27 7.23 7.41 3.20
N VAL A 28 6.95 6.19 3.66
CA VAL A 28 6.29 5.94 4.94
C VAL A 28 7.25 5.23 5.87
N ARG A 29 7.46 5.77 7.07
CA ARG A 29 8.26 5.10 8.10
C ARG A 29 7.41 4.03 8.78
N VAL A 30 7.96 2.83 8.87
CA VAL A 30 7.40 1.68 9.60
C VAL A 30 8.45 1.16 10.60
N GLU A 31 8.09 0.23 11.47
CA GLU A 31 9.01 -0.28 12.50
C GLU A 31 10.33 -0.82 11.93
N GLU A 32 10.24 -1.55 10.82
CA GLU A 32 11.38 -2.20 10.17
C GLU A 32 12.11 -1.32 9.15
N GLY A 33 11.65 -0.07 8.92
CA GLY A 33 12.32 0.83 7.97
C GLY A 33 11.40 1.82 7.26
N ILE A 34 11.55 1.92 5.94
CA ILE A 34 10.81 2.86 5.09
C ILE A 34 10.18 2.10 3.93
N LEU A 35 8.87 2.28 3.75
CA LEU A 35 8.13 1.82 2.57
C LEU A 35 8.12 2.90 1.50
N ILE A 36 8.33 2.49 0.25
CA ILE A 36 8.18 3.32 -0.94
C ILE A 36 6.89 2.90 -1.63
N ILE A 37 5.88 3.76 -1.59
CA ILE A 37 4.55 3.48 -2.13
C ILE A 37 4.33 4.36 -3.37
N PRO A 38 3.97 3.79 -4.53
CA PRO A 38 3.58 4.55 -5.72
C PRO A 38 2.49 5.57 -5.37
N LYS A 39 2.68 6.84 -5.78
CA LYS A 39 1.58 7.79 -5.71
C LYS A 39 0.63 7.52 -6.89
N PRO A 40 -0.66 7.26 -6.65
CA PRO A 40 -1.63 7.09 -7.71
C PRO A 40 -1.82 8.41 -8.48
N GLU A 41 -2.02 8.33 -9.80
CA GLU A 41 -2.30 9.51 -10.62
C GLU A 41 -3.65 10.14 -10.24
N ASP A 42 -4.65 9.29 -9.98
CA ASP A 42 -5.98 9.67 -9.50
C ASP A 42 -6.39 8.74 -8.34
N PRO A 43 -6.20 9.17 -7.08
CA PRO A 43 -6.52 8.37 -5.91
C PRO A 43 -8.01 7.97 -5.84
N LEU A 44 -8.92 8.80 -6.33
CA LEU A 44 -10.36 8.53 -6.25
C LEU A 44 -10.75 7.47 -7.26
N LYS A 45 -10.27 7.59 -8.50
CA LYS A 45 -10.51 6.59 -9.52
C LYS A 45 -9.94 5.23 -9.14
N GLU A 46 -8.72 5.19 -8.59
CA GLU A 46 -8.13 3.93 -8.14
C GLU A 46 -8.92 3.30 -6.99
N LEU A 47 -9.40 4.12 -6.05
CA LEU A 47 -10.29 3.65 -4.98
C LEU A 47 -11.62 3.11 -5.53
N GLU A 48 -12.21 3.77 -6.52
CA GLU A 48 -13.43 3.31 -7.18
C GLU A 48 -13.23 1.95 -7.88
N GLU A 49 -12.13 1.78 -8.61
CA GLU A 49 -11.82 0.50 -9.26
C GLU A 49 -11.61 -0.62 -8.24
N LEU A 50 -10.87 -0.37 -7.16
CA LEU A 50 -10.72 -1.32 -6.04
C LEU A 50 -12.07 -1.68 -5.41
N GLY A 51 -12.98 -0.70 -5.33
CA GLY A 51 -14.33 -0.91 -4.82
C GLY A 51 -15.18 -1.86 -5.67
N LYS A 52 -14.90 -2.00 -6.98
CA LYS A 52 -15.63 -2.93 -7.86
C LYS A 52 -15.36 -4.39 -7.56
N ASP A 53 -14.22 -4.70 -6.94
CA ASP A 53 -13.85 -6.06 -6.55
C ASP A 53 -14.50 -6.47 -5.20
N LEU A 54 -15.20 -5.55 -4.53
CA LEU A 54 -15.90 -5.86 -3.28
C LEU A 54 -17.12 -6.75 -3.54
N PRO A 55 -17.42 -7.68 -2.62
CA PRO A 55 -18.61 -8.52 -2.73
C PRO A 55 -19.89 -7.69 -2.66
N ASP A 56 -20.91 -8.10 -3.42
CA ASP A 56 -22.24 -7.49 -3.42
C ASP A 56 -23.02 -7.88 -2.14
N THR A 57 -22.64 -7.25 -1.03
CA THR A 57 -23.26 -7.45 0.27
C THR A 57 -23.46 -6.10 0.96
N SER A 58 -24.37 -6.07 1.93
CA SER A 58 -24.65 -4.85 2.67
C SER A 58 -23.45 -4.42 3.51
N ILE A 59 -23.29 -3.11 3.71
CA ILE A 59 -22.27 -2.54 4.59
C ILE A 59 -22.36 -3.13 6.01
N GLU A 60 -23.58 -3.44 6.46
CA GLU A 60 -23.80 -4.00 7.80
C GLU A 60 -23.24 -5.42 7.92
N GLU A 61 -23.38 -6.24 6.88
CA GLU A 61 -22.82 -7.59 6.87
C GLU A 61 -21.29 -7.56 6.73
N LEU A 62 -20.75 -6.70 5.86
CA LEU A 62 -19.29 -6.46 5.77
C LEU A 62 -18.71 -6.08 7.13
N ARG A 63 -19.37 -5.19 7.88
CA ARG A 63 -18.93 -4.81 9.23
C ARG A 63 -18.91 -5.98 10.18
N LYS A 64 -19.93 -6.85 10.16
CA LYS A 64 -19.96 -8.06 11.00
C LYS A 64 -18.83 -9.01 10.65
N GLU A 65 -18.54 -9.21 9.36
CA GLU A 65 -17.44 -10.08 8.92
C GLU A 65 -16.08 -9.54 9.34
N ILE A 66 -15.83 -8.24 9.16
CA ILE A 66 -14.58 -7.57 9.59
C ILE A 66 -14.38 -7.74 11.11
N LEU A 67 -15.43 -7.55 11.91
CA LEU A 67 -15.36 -7.69 13.36
C LEU A 67 -15.08 -9.15 13.77
N LYS A 68 -15.77 -10.12 13.18
CA LYS A 68 -15.52 -11.55 13.45
C LYS A 68 -14.09 -11.94 13.12
N GLU A 69 -13.54 -11.45 12.02
CA GLU A 69 -12.16 -11.73 11.63
C GLU A 69 -11.15 -11.07 12.59
N ALA A 70 -11.40 -9.83 13.00
CA ALA A 70 -10.56 -9.16 14.00
C ALA A 70 -10.56 -9.88 15.36
N GLU A 71 -11.72 -10.38 15.80
CA GLU A 71 -11.84 -11.20 17.01
C GLU A 71 -11.06 -12.52 16.89
N ARG A 72 -11.12 -13.17 15.71
CA ARG A 72 -10.36 -14.39 15.43
C ARG A 72 -8.85 -14.15 15.52
N LEU A 73 -8.35 -13.08 14.90
CA LEU A 73 -6.93 -12.71 14.92
C LEU A 73 -6.43 -12.29 16.31
N ALA A 74 -7.29 -11.70 17.14
CA ALA A 74 -6.95 -11.29 18.51
C ALA A 74 -6.94 -12.47 19.51
N GLY A 75 -7.58 -13.58 19.16
CA GLY A 75 -7.61 -14.81 19.97
C GLY A 75 -6.49 -15.81 19.65
N GLU A 76 -5.69 -15.57 18.61
CA GLU A 76 -4.43 -16.27 18.27
C GLU A 76 -3.24 -15.63 18.99
#